data_AF-A0A8J9WZL0-F1
#
_entry.id   AF-A0A8J9WZL0-F1
#
_cell.length_a   1.000
_cell.length_b   1.000
_cell.length_c   1.000
_cell.angle_alpha   90.00
_cell.angle_beta   90.00
_cell.angle_gamma   90.00
#
_symmetry.space_group_name_H-M   'P 1'
#
loop_
_entity.id
_entity.type
_entity.pdbx_description
1 polymer ?
#
loop_
_entity_poly.entity_id
_entity_poly.type
_entity_poly.pdbx_seq_one_letter_code
_entity_poly.pdbx_strand_id
1 'polypeptide(L)'
;MVEDTPMAEEDSSAKPENQDKVETAPSVPPLEASARRLERLLGGGAADKGQQLRAYTNPTKVIRRWLGTSSGSAGDATAEDIKAAAAKLLDPAGACASGRELLVSGGEEGGEKKDSYLSAASAREVEAWLISVAVRHLWKGHKFQEAFDLAQKGIEIIMAHIDQASIHITSLSAGSTSSLFPLLSRMFRLRSLMAEALNDSNLTALLRADMSKAHNMAALRRDVDTQATILNSMLRDLLRSSQ
;
A
#
# COMPACT_ATOMS: atom_id res chain seq x y z
N MET A 1 -46.15 46.64 55.21
CA MET A 1 -45.01 46.39 56.11
C MET A 1 -43.98 45.68 55.25
N VAL A 2 -43.08 46.40 54.56
CA VAL A 2 -41.80 46.95 55.07
C VAL A 2 -40.99 45.77 55.66
N GLU A 3 -39.86 45.30 55.12
CA GLU A 3 -38.69 46.03 54.59
C GLU A 3 -37.75 45.09 53.82
N ASP A 4 -36.88 45.68 52.99
CA ASP A 4 -35.78 45.09 52.22
C ASP A 4 -34.66 44.47 53.07
N THR A 5 -33.94 43.49 52.52
CA THR A 5 -32.49 43.33 52.76
C THR A 5 -31.81 42.57 51.59
N PRO A 6 -30.79 43.14 50.91
CA PRO A 6 -30.03 42.46 49.85
C PRO A 6 -28.61 42.01 50.27
N MET A 7 -28.08 41.04 49.51
CA MET A 7 -26.68 40.69 49.21
C MET A 7 -25.69 40.34 50.34
N ALA A 8 -25.15 39.12 50.29
CA ALA A 8 -23.71 38.86 50.42
C ALA A 8 -23.34 37.53 49.73
N GLU A 9 -22.33 37.63 48.88
CA GLU A 9 -21.66 36.58 48.10
C GLU A 9 -20.83 35.64 48.99
N GLU A 10 -20.59 34.40 48.56
CA GLU A 10 -19.24 33.89 48.24
C GLU A 10 -19.21 32.37 48.00
N ASP A 11 -18.46 32.02 46.94
CA ASP A 11 -17.80 30.75 46.63
C ASP A 11 -18.60 29.48 46.31
N SER A 12 -19.01 29.44 45.03
CA SER A 12 -19.17 28.17 44.30
C SER A 12 -17.85 27.43 44.20
N SER A 13 -17.84 26.21 44.73
CA SER A 13 -16.71 25.28 44.74
C SER A 13 -16.33 24.86 43.32
N ALA A 14 -15.27 25.47 42.78
CA ALA A 14 -14.62 25.02 41.56
C ALA A 14 -13.88 23.70 41.83
N LYS A 15 -14.28 22.63 41.13
CA LYS A 15 -13.54 21.37 41.07
C LYS A 15 -12.21 21.60 40.33
N PRO A 16 -11.12 20.92 40.74
CA PRO A 16 -9.82 21.09 40.11
C PRO A 16 -9.84 20.56 38.67
N GLU A 17 -9.48 21.42 37.72
CA GLU A 17 -9.16 21.05 36.35
C GLU A 17 -7.94 20.12 36.36
N ASN A 18 -8.18 18.84 36.08
CA ASN A 18 -7.10 17.91 35.77
C ASN A 18 -6.62 18.21 34.35
N GLN A 19 -5.60 19.07 34.26
CA GLN A 19 -4.81 19.28 33.06
C GLN A 19 -4.00 18.01 32.76
N ASP A 20 -4.64 17.02 32.15
CA ASP A 20 -3.90 15.92 31.55
C ASP A 20 -3.30 16.39 30.22
N LYS A 21 -1.98 16.59 30.28
CA LYS A 21 -1.06 16.78 29.17
C LYS A 21 -1.46 15.92 27.97
N VAL A 22 -1.90 16.58 26.90
CA VAL A 22 -1.81 16.00 25.55
C VAL A 22 -0.32 15.97 25.21
N GLU A 23 0.38 14.92 25.62
CA GLU A 23 1.64 14.53 25.00
C GLU A 23 1.33 14.22 23.53
N THR A 24 1.51 15.22 22.67
CA THR A 24 1.50 15.05 21.22
C THR A 24 2.67 14.15 20.85
N ALA A 25 2.43 12.84 20.87
CA ALA A 25 3.30 11.87 20.24
C ALA A 25 3.65 12.38 18.83
N PRO A 26 4.91 12.27 18.37
CA PRO A 26 5.27 12.73 17.03
C PRO A 26 4.33 12.08 16.02
N SER A 27 3.56 12.90 15.32
CA SER A 27 2.56 12.46 14.35
C SER A 27 3.28 11.72 13.22
N VAL A 28 3.34 10.39 13.31
CA VAL A 28 3.89 9.55 12.26
C VAL A 28 3.08 9.80 10.98
N PRO A 29 3.74 10.11 9.83
CA PRO A 29 3.03 10.35 8.58
C PRO A 29 2.07 9.20 8.22
N PRO A 30 0.89 9.47 7.62
CA PRO A 30 -0.14 8.46 7.39
C PRO A 30 0.32 7.25 6.57
N LEU A 31 1.20 7.47 5.59
CA LEU A 31 1.76 6.40 4.77
C LEU A 31 2.70 5.49 5.58
N GLU A 32 3.55 6.09 6.39
CA GLU A 32 4.45 5.35 7.30
C GLU A 32 3.68 4.55 8.34
N ALA A 33 2.67 5.16 8.97
CA ALA A 33 1.82 4.51 9.95
C ALA A 33 1.11 3.27 9.35
N SER A 34 0.65 3.39 8.11
CA SER A 34 0.01 2.30 7.38
C SER A 34 0.97 1.18 7.01
N ALA A 35 2.19 1.51 6.57
CA ALA A 35 3.23 0.54 6.27
C ALA A 35 3.68 -0.23 7.53
N ARG A 36 3.96 0.48 8.63
CA ARG A 36 4.32 -0.12 9.93
C ARG A 36 3.19 -0.97 10.51
N ARG A 37 1.94 -0.63 10.22
CA ARG A 37 0.80 -1.48 10.57
C ARG A 37 0.78 -2.77 9.76
N LEU A 38 1.09 -2.72 8.46
CA LEU A 38 1.19 -3.93 7.65
C LEU A 38 2.30 -4.85 8.15
N GLU A 39 3.46 -4.27 8.47
CA GLU A 39 4.59 -5.01 9.05
C GLU A 39 4.17 -5.82 10.27
N ARG A 40 3.52 -5.17 11.25
CA ARG A 40 2.99 -5.85 12.44
C ARG A 40 1.97 -6.94 12.13
N LEU A 41 1.10 -6.73 11.13
CA LEU A 41 0.08 -7.71 10.73
C LEU A 41 0.68 -8.95 10.05
N LEU A 42 1.81 -8.79 9.37
CA LEU A 42 2.57 -9.86 8.73
C LEU A 42 3.63 -10.48 9.66
N GLY A 43 3.71 -10.02 10.92
CA GLY A 43 4.63 -10.55 11.94
C GLY A 43 6.02 -9.94 11.92
N GLY A 44 6.26 -8.90 11.11
CA GLY A 44 7.50 -8.12 11.16
C GLY A 44 7.61 -7.29 12.44
N GLY A 45 8.83 -7.13 12.95
CA GLY A 45 9.11 -6.42 14.20
C GLY A 45 8.77 -7.17 15.49
N ALA A 46 8.34 -8.44 15.40
CA ALA A 46 8.00 -9.28 16.56
C ALA A 46 9.20 -9.98 17.23
N ALA A 47 10.44 -9.66 16.84
CA ALA A 47 11.64 -10.29 17.38
C ALA A 47 11.86 -9.99 18.89
N ASP A 48 11.26 -8.93 19.43
CA ASP A 48 11.66 -8.38 20.74
C ASP A 48 10.59 -8.48 21.84
N LYS A 49 9.42 -9.04 21.54
CA LYS A 49 8.39 -9.32 22.56
C LYS A 49 7.84 -10.69 22.28
N GLY A 50 7.99 -11.63 23.22
CA GLY A 50 7.54 -13.03 23.17
C GLY A 50 6.03 -13.25 22.99
N GLN A 51 5.33 -12.25 22.45
CA GLN A 51 3.98 -12.30 21.97
C GLN A 51 4.08 -12.63 20.48
N GLN A 52 4.00 -13.93 20.15
CA GLN A 52 3.55 -14.38 18.83
C GLN A 52 2.13 -13.82 18.62
N LEU A 53 2.04 -12.53 18.26
CA LEU A 53 0.85 -11.96 17.67
C LEU A 53 0.55 -12.85 16.48
N ARG A 54 -0.56 -13.58 16.57
CA ARG A 54 -1.01 -14.58 15.60
C ARG A 54 -0.76 -14.06 14.20
N ALA A 55 0.38 -14.43 13.61
CA ALA A 55 0.66 -14.16 12.21
C ALA A 55 -0.51 -14.80 11.48
N TYR A 56 -1.30 -13.98 10.79
CA TYR A 56 -2.47 -14.49 10.10
C TYR A 56 -2.01 -15.63 9.18
N THR A 57 -2.69 -16.76 9.28
CA THR A 57 -2.36 -17.97 8.53
C THR A 57 -2.47 -17.80 7.01
N ASN A 58 -3.05 -16.68 6.55
CA ASN A 58 -3.16 -16.34 5.13
C ASN A 58 -2.76 -14.87 4.88
N PRO A 59 -1.51 -14.60 4.45
CA PRO A 59 -0.99 -13.27 4.13
C PRO A 59 -1.84 -12.50 3.09
N THR A 60 -2.36 -13.20 2.08
CA THR A 60 -3.21 -12.61 1.03
C THR A 60 -4.50 -12.00 1.60
N LYS A 61 -5.12 -12.67 2.59
CA LYS A 61 -6.31 -12.13 3.28
C LYS A 61 -5.98 -10.91 4.13
N VAL A 62 -4.82 -10.90 4.79
CA VAL A 62 -4.33 -9.73 5.56
C VAL A 62 -4.23 -8.53 4.66
N ILE A 63 -3.54 -8.69 3.54
CA ILE A 63 -3.27 -7.58 2.63
C ILE A 63 -4.56 -7.04 2.06
N ARG A 64 -5.49 -7.89 1.64
CA ARG A 64 -6.82 -7.43 1.19
C ARG A 64 -7.54 -6.59 2.25
N ARG A 65 -7.59 -7.07 3.49
CA ARG A 65 -8.25 -6.33 4.58
C ARG A 65 -7.52 -5.03 4.90
N TRP A 66 -6.19 -5.09 4.96
CA TRP A 66 -5.35 -3.92 5.21
C TRP A 66 -5.54 -2.87 4.11
N LEU A 67 -5.56 -3.29 2.85
CA LEU A 67 -5.78 -2.44 1.68
C LEU A 67 -7.12 -1.70 1.71
N GLY A 68 -8.18 -2.32 2.25
CA GLY A 68 -9.46 -1.65 2.48
C GLY A 68 -9.34 -0.48 3.46
N THR A 69 -8.46 -0.59 4.45
CA THR A 69 -8.25 0.44 5.48
C THR A 69 -7.14 1.45 5.14
N SER A 70 -6.09 1.04 4.42
CA SER A 70 -4.97 1.92 4.01
C SER A 70 -5.29 2.80 2.80
N SER A 71 -6.46 2.61 2.19
CA SER A 71 -6.94 3.46 1.11
C SER A 71 -7.29 4.87 1.59
N GLY A 72 -7.66 5.06 2.88
CA GLY A 72 -7.91 6.38 3.46
C GLY A 72 -6.62 7.21 3.57
N SER A 73 -5.55 6.64 4.11
CA SER A 73 -4.23 7.29 4.20
C SER A 73 -3.58 7.58 2.86
N ALA A 74 -3.98 6.87 1.81
CA ALA A 74 -3.48 7.05 0.45
C ALA A 74 -4.34 8.02 -0.39
N GLY A 75 -5.45 8.51 0.14
CA GLY A 75 -6.37 9.41 -0.56
C GLY A 75 -5.72 10.75 -0.86
N ASP A 76 -5.07 11.34 0.13
CA ASP A 76 -4.54 12.72 0.07
C ASP A 76 -3.00 12.77 0.02
N ALA A 77 -2.37 11.64 -0.27
CA ALA A 77 -0.91 11.55 -0.35
C ALA A 77 -0.36 12.38 -1.52
N THR A 78 0.61 13.24 -1.22
CA THR A 78 1.38 14.00 -2.21
C THR A 78 2.56 13.19 -2.74
N ALA A 79 3.16 13.63 -3.85
CA ALA A 79 4.38 13.01 -4.38
C ALA A 79 5.53 13.01 -3.36
N GLU A 80 5.66 14.09 -2.58
CA GLU A 80 6.70 14.22 -1.54
C GLU A 80 6.45 13.28 -0.36
N ASP A 81 5.20 13.09 0.06
CA ASP A 81 4.86 12.10 1.12
C ASP A 81 5.26 10.69 0.70
N ILE A 82 5.07 10.36 -0.58
CA ILE A 82 5.40 9.04 -1.13
C ILE A 82 6.92 8.84 -1.18
N LYS A 83 7.67 9.85 -1.65
CA LYS A 83 9.14 9.83 -1.67
C LYS A 83 9.70 9.68 -0.26
N ALA A 84 9.24 10.50 0.68
CA ALA A 84 9.68 10.46 2.07
C ALA A 84 9.39 9.09 2.71
N ALA A 85 8.19 8.54 2.49
CA ALA A 85 7.83 7.21 2.96
C ALA A 85 8.73 6.12 2.34
N ALA A 86 8.97 6.16 1.03
CA ALA A 86 9.84 5.19 0.35
C ALA A 86 11.28 5.27 0.85
N ALA A 87 11.84 6.47 0.99
CA ALA A 87 13.21 6.69 1.45
C ALA A 87 13.45 6.18 2.88
N LYS A 88 12.44 6.28 3.75
CA LYS A 88 12.52 5.87 5.16
C LYS A 88 12.19 4.39 5.40
N LEU A 89 11.31 3.80 4.60
CA LEU A 89 10.80 2.44 4.84
C LEU A 89 11.53 1.37 4.05
N LEU A 90 12.02 1.70 2.85
CA LEU A 90 12.63 0.75 1.93
C LEU A 90 14.17 0.86 2.01
N ASP A 91 14.81 -0.30 2.15
CA ASP A 91 16.27 -0.42 2.19
C ASP A 91 16.86 -0.18 0.78
N PRO A 92 17.77 0.79 0.60
CA PRO A 92 18.42 1.07 -0.69
C PRO A 92 19.30 -0.06 -1.22
N ALA A 93 19.81 -0.96 -0.37
CA ALA A 93 20.60 -2.13 -0.78
C ALA A 93 19.82 -3.45 -0.65
N GLY A 94 18.55 -3.38 -0.26
CA GLY A 94 17.70 -4.54 0.00
C GLY A 94 16.93 -5.03 -1.22
N ALA A 95 16.04 -6.00 -1.00
CA ALA A 95 15.20 -6.58 -2.05
C ALA A 95 14.25 -5.56 -2.73
N CYS A 96 13.98 -4.43 -2.09
CA CYS A 96 13.09 -3.37 -2.57
C CYS A 96 13.84 -2.14 -3.10
N ALA A 97 15.13 -2.30 -3.46
CA ALA A 97 15.95 -1.21 -3.99
C ALA A 97 15.35 -0.64 -5.29
N SER A 98 14.86 -1.49 -6.20
CA SER A 98 14.32 -1.07 -7.50
C SER A 98 13.08 -0.18 -7.37
N GLY A 99 12.11 -0.53 -6.51
CA GLY A 99 10.95 0.31 -6.27
C GLY A 99 11.28 1.57 -5.47
N ARG A 100 12.26 1.51 -4.58
CA ARG A 100 12.77 2.72 -3.90
C ARG A 100 13.38 3.70 -4.91
N GLU A 101 14.27 3.23 -5.77
CA GLU A 101 14.89 4.04 -6.82
C GLU A 101 13.83 4.66 -7.74
N LEU A 102 12.85 3.86 -8.16
CA LEU A 102 11.74 4.30 -8.99
C LEU A 102 10.93 5.44 -8.35
N LEU A 103 10.73 5.41 -7.02
CA LEU A 103 9.95 6.40 -6.30
C LEU A 103 10.76 7.63 -5.87
N VAL A 104 12.05 7.47 -5.55
CA VAL A 104 12.89 8.50 -4.93
C VAL A 104 13.71 9.30 -5.96
N SER A 105 13.79 8.86 -7.23
CA SER A 105 14.56 9.51 -8.30
C SER A 105 14.48 11.05 -8.26
N GLY A 106 15.56 11.69 -7.76
CA GLY A 106 15.55 13.10 -7.38
C GLY A 106 16.57 13.59 -6.32
N GLY A 107 17.61 12.82 -5.98
CA GLY A 107 18.79 13.39 -5.30
C GLY A 107 18.77 13.49 -3.77
N GLU A 108 18.07 12.61 -3.06
CA GLU A 108 18.31 12.40 -1.62
C GLU A 108 19.11 11.10 -1.40
N GLU A 109 20.43 11.18 -1.60
CA GLU A 109 21.39 10.17 -1.13
C GLU A 109 21.71 10.33 0.38
N GLY A 110 21.17 11.35 1.04
CA GLY A 110 21.49 11.68 2.42
C GLY A 110 20.39 11.34 3.40
N GLY A 111 20.40 10.14 3.96
CA GLY A 111 19.59 9.82 5.13
C GLY A 111 20.29 8.75 5.95
N GLU A 112 20.84 9.16 7.09
CA GLU A 112 21.47 8.33 8.12
C GLU A 112 20.86 6.93 8.22
N LYS A 113 21.67 5.91 8.54
CA LYS A 113 21.20 4.57 8.95
C LYS A 113 20.17 4.74 10.08
N LYS A 114 18.91 4.93 9.72
CA LYS A 114 17.79 4.98 10.65
C LYS A 114 17.45 3.54 10.90
N ASP A 115 17.89 3.06 12.06
CA ASP A 115 17.56 1.76 12.58
C ASP A 115 16.07 1.46 12.34
N SER A 116 15.82 0.33 11.67
CA SER A 116 14.51 -0.22 11.27
C SER A 116 13.94 0.25 9.93
N TYR A 117 14.58 -0.12 8.82
CA TYR A 117 13.83 -0.41 7.59
C TYR A 117 12.78 -1.52 7.83
N LEU A 118 11.80 -1.62 6.95
CA LEU A 118 10.84 -2.71 7.00
C LEU A 118 11.54 -4.05 6.80
N SER A 119 11.16 -5.04 7.60
CA SER A 119 11.61 -6.41 7.43
C SER A 119 11.13 -7.03 6.12
N ALA A 120 11.80 -8.11 5.70
CA ALA A 120 11.42 -8.90 4.52
C ALA A 120 9.98 -9.46 4.59
N ALA A 121 9.35 -9.45 5.77
CA ALA A 121 7.97 -9.88 5.97
C ALA A 121 6.94 -8.95 5.29
N SER A 122 7.25 -7.67 5.08
CA SER A 122 6.30 -6.70 4.51
C SER A 122 6.91 -5.73 3.50
N ALA A 123 8.23 -5.69 3.34
CA ALA A 123 8.90 -4.70 2.49
C ALA A 123 8.38 -4.73 1.04
N ARG A 124 8.20 -5.93 0.46
CA ARG A 124 7.73 -6.14 -0.91
C ARG A 124 6.28 -5.65 -1.10
N GLU A 125 5.43 -5.93 -0.12
CA GLU A 125 4.03 -5.51 -0.13
C GLU A 125 3.90 -3.99 0.02
N VAL A 126 4.74 -3.38 0.86
CA VAL A 126 4.77 -1.93 1.03
C VAL A 126 5.33 -1.24 -0.20
N GLU A 127 6.39 -1.77 -0.81
CA GLU A 127 6.93 -1.27 -2.08
C GLU A 127 5.86 -1.25 -3.17
N ALA A 128 5.21 -2.39 -3.42
CA ALA A 128 4.14 -2.53 -4.39
C ALA A 128 2.94 -1.62 -4.07
N TRP A 129 2.62 -1.44 -2.78
CA TRP A 129 1.58 -0.53 -2.35
C TRP A 129 1.95 0.94 -2.62
N LEU A 130 3.14 1.40 -2.23
CA LEU A 130 3.60 2.77 -2.46
C LEU A 130 3.64 3.11 -3.95
N ILE A 131 4.09 2.19 -4.81
CA ILE A 131 3.99 2.34 -6.27
C ILE A 131 2.53 2.51 -6.70
N SER A 132 1.61 1.70 -6.19
CA SER A 132 0.17 1.86 -6.50
C SER A 132 -0.42 3.19 -6.02
N VAL A 133 0.12 3.77 -4.94
CA VAL A 133 -0.27 5.10 -4.44
C VAL A 133 0.25 6.17 -5.40
N ALA A 134 1.52 6.10 -5.82
CA ALA A 134 2.11 7.02 -6.80
C ALA A 134 1.37 7.00 -8.14
N VAL A 135 1.04 5.81 -8.64
CA VAL A 135 0.24 5.63 -9.87
C VAL A 135 -1.13 6.31 -9.75
N ARG A 136 -1.80 6.19 -8.59
CA ARG A 136 -3.07 6.89 -8.35
C ARG A 136 -2.91 8.40 -8.21
N HIS A 137 -1.82 8.87 -7.62
CA HIS A 137 -1.51 10.30 -7.54
C HIS A 137 -1.37 10.90 -8.95
N LEU A 138 -0.58 10.26 -9.82
CA LEU A 138 -0.42 10.68 -11.22
C LEU A 138 -1.74 10.61 -12.00
N TRP A 139 -2.54 9.57 -11.78
CA TRP A 139 -3.88 9.45 -12.37
C TRP A 139 -4.78 10.63 -11.99
N LYS A 140 -4.84 11.00 -10.70
CA LYS A 140 -5.61 12.17 -10.23
C LYS A 140 -5.09 13.48 -10.85
N GLY A 141 -3.79 13.56 -11.12
CA GLY A 141 -3.17 14.67 -11.83
C GLY A 141 -3.36 14.65 -13.36
N HIS A 142 -4.17 13.74 -13.91
CA HIS A 142 -4.37 13.55 -15.35
C HIS A 142 -3.10 13.23 -16.16
N LYS A 143 -2.03 12.80 -15.49
CA LYS A 143 -0.76 12.41 -16.13
C LYS A 143 -0.79 10.95 -16.55
N PHE A 144 -1.71 10.60 -17.46
CA PHE A 144 -2.04 9.21 -17.78
C PHE A 144 -0.86 8.42 -18.36
N GLN A 145 -0.02 9.04 -19.19
CA GLN A 145 1.15 8.38 -19.76
C GLN A 145 2.20 8.06 -18.69
N GLU A 146 2.59 9.05 -17.87
CA GLU A 146 3.52 8.84 -16.76
C GLU A 146 3.00 7.76 -15.79
N ALA A 147 1.68 7.78 -15.51
CA ALA A 147 1.04 6.83 -14.62
C ALA A 147 1.02 5.41 -15.22
N PHE A 148 0.80 5.28 -16.54
CA PHE A 148 0.85 4.02 -17.26
C PHE A 148 2.25 3.40 -17.22
N ASP A 149 3.29 4.20 -17.51
CA ASP A 149 4.68 3.76 -17.50
C ASP A 149 5.13 3.36 -16.09
N LEU A 150 4.71 4.12 -15.06
CA LEU A 150 4.96 3.77 -13.67
C LEU A 150 4.23 2.49 -13.27
N ALA A 151 2.99 2.29 -13.75
CA ALA A 151 2.23 1.08 -13.50
C ALA A 151 2.87 -0.15 -14.15
N GLN A 152 3.41 -0.02 -15.36
CA GLN A 152 4.16 -1.06 -16.05
C GLN A 152 5.37 -1.50 -15.22
N LYS A 153 6.24 -0.56 -14.82
CA LYS A 153 7.41 -0.84 -13.98
C LYS A 153 7.01 -1.46 -12.64
N GLY A 154 5.92 -0.99 -12.04
CA GLY A 154 5.37 -1.57 -10.81
C GLY A 154 4.91 -3.02 -10.97
N ILE A 155 4.27 -3.37 -12.09
CA ILE A 155 3.87 -4.74 -12.39
C ILE A 155 5.11 -5.62 -12.55
N GLU A 156 6.15 -5.16 -13.26
CA GLU A 156 7.40 -5.90 -13.42
C GLU A 156 8.06 -6.22 -12.07
N ILE A 157 8.15 -5.23 -11.17
CA ILE A 157 8.67 -5.41 -9.81
C ILE A 157 7.84 -6.45 -9.03
N ILE A 158 6.51 -6.32 -9.06
CA ILE A 158 5.62 -7.26 -8.36
C ILE A 158 5.78 -8.69 -8.89
N MET A 159 5.83 -8.85 -10.22
CA MET A 159 6.02 -10.16 -10.85
C MET A 159 7.38 -10.76 -10.48
N ALA A 160 8.45 -9.96 -10.49
CA ALA A 160 9.78 -10.41 -10.06
C ALA A 160 9.76 -10.92 -8.61
N HIS A 161 9.08 -10.22 -7.70
CA HIS A 161 8.91 -10.70 -6.31
C HIS A 161 8.09 -11.99 -6.21
N ILE A 162 7.03 -12.11 -6.99
CA ILE A 162 6.19 -13.33 -7.05
C ILE A 162 6.99 -14.53 -7.56
N ASP A 163 7.89 -14.32 -8.53
CA ASP A 163 8.76 -15.34 -9.11
C ASP A 163 9.88 -15.71 -8.14
N GLN A 164 10.55 -14.73 -7.50
CA GLN A 164 11.53 -14.99 -6.43
C GLN A 164 10.92 -15.80 -5.28
N ALA A 165 9.72 -15.43 -4.82
CA ALA A 165 9.02 -16.17 -3.79
C ALA A 165 8.72 -17.62 -4.21
N SER A 166 8.44 -17.85 -5.50
CA SER A 166 8.15 -19.20 -6.03
C SER A 166 9.34 -20.14 -5.99
N ILE A 167 10.56 -19.60 -6.20
CA ILE A 167 11.80 -20.38 -6.14
C ILE A 167 11.99 -20.94 -4.72
N HIS A 168 11.75 -20.11 -3.69
CA HIS A 168 11.89 -20.53 -2.29
C HIS A 168 10.78 -21.50 -1.82
N ILE A 169 9.58 -21.44 -2.41
CA ILE A 169 8.43 -22.28 -2.06
C ILE A 169 8.57 -23.73 -2.52
N THR A 170 9.50 -24.05 -3.44
CA THR A 170 9.76 -25.44 -3.86
C THR A 170 10.23 -26.37 -2.72
N SER A 171 10.52 -25.82 -1.53
CA SER A 171 10.88 -26.55 -0.30
C SER A 171 9.75 -26.73 0.72
N LEU A 172 8.59 -26.06 0.56
CA LEU A 172 7.47 -26.12 1.51
C LEU A 172 6.12 -26.36 0.81
N SER A 173 5.33 -27.26 1.43
CA SER A 173 4.02 -27.76 1.00
C SER A 173 3.17 -26.82 0.14
N ALA A 174 2.61 -27.38 -0.93
CA ALA A 174 1.72 -26.76 -1.90
C ALA A 174 0.58 -25.97 -1.21
N GLY A 175 0.68 -24.64 -1.21
CA GLY A 175 -0.36 -23.78 -0.65
C GLY A 175 0.06 -22.34 -0.31
N SER A 176 1.35 -22.01 -0.37
CA SER A 176 1.80 -20.63 -0.12
C SER A 176 1.49 -19.72 -1.33
N THR A 177 0.34 -19.08 -1.30
CA THR A 177 -0.03 -18.03 -2.26
C THR A 177 0.76 -16.77 -1.96
N SER A 178 1.36 -16.14 -2.97
CA SER A 178 2.03 -14.85 -2.76
C SER A 178 1.04 -13.82 -2.23
N SER A 179 1.44 -13.16 -1.15
CA SER A 179 0.77 -12.00 -0.56
C SER A 179 0.53 -10.86 -1.56
N LEU A 180 1.30 -10.83 -2.64
CA LEU A 180 1.32 -9.74 -3.61
C LEU A 180 0.19 -9.77 -4.65
N PHE A 181 -0.53 -10.90 -4.80
CA PHE A 181 -1.62 -11.01 -5.80
C PHE A 181 -2.70 -9.91 -5.71
N PRO A 182 -3.18 -9.51 -4.52
CA PRO A 182 -4.12 -8.38 -4.39
C PRO A 182 -3.53 -7.04 -4.88
N LEU A 183 -2.22 -6.83 -4.72
CA LEU A 183 -1.54 -5.64 -5.22
C LEU A 183 -1.33 -5.72 -6.74
N LEU A 184 -0.99 -6.89 -7.26
CA LEU A 184 -0.90 -7.15 -8.69
C LEU A 184 -2.23 -6.88 -9.40
N SER A 185 -3.33 -7.41 -8.87
CA SER A 185 -4.68 -7.21 -9.43
C SER A 185 -5.07 -5.73 -9.46
N ARG A 186 -4.73 -4.98 -8.41
CA ARG A 186 -4.93 -3.52 -8.36
C ARG A 186 -4.11 -2.81 -9.43
N MET A 187 -2.84 -3.18 -9.62
CA MET A 187 -1.97 -2.56 -10.60
C MET A 187 -2.46 -2.78 -12.03
N PHE A 188 -2.89 -4.00 -12.37
CA PHE A 188 -3.51 -4.27 -13.67
C PHE A 188 -4.80 -3.47 -13.89
N ARG A 189 -5.63 -3.35 -12.86
CA ARG A 189 -6.83 -2.49 -12.94
C ARG A 189 -6.46 -1.04 -13.21
N LEU A 190 -5.48 -0.47 -12.51
CA LEU A 190 -5.03 0.90 -12.73
C LEU A 190 -4.47 1.09 -14.15
N ARG A 191 -3.61 0.16 -14.60
CA ARG A 191 -3.04 0.19 -15.95
C ARG A 191 -4.10 0.07 -17.05
N SER A 192 -5.14 -0.75 -16.83
CA SER A 192 -6.29 -0.85 -17.74
C SER A 192 -7.07 0.46 -17.84
N LEU A 193 -7.34 1.13 -16.71
CA LEU A 193 -7.99 2.45 -16.72
C LEU A 193 -7.12 3.50 -17.44
N MET A 194 -5.79 3.40 -17.34
CA MET A 194 -4.81 4.26 -18.05
C MET A 194 -4.80 4.03 -19.54
N ALA A 195 -4.75 2.78 -19.99
CA ALA A 195 -4.88 2.46 -21.40
C ALA A 195 -6.20 3.01 -21.98
N GLU A 196 -7.30 2.87 -21.23
CA GLU A 196 -8.60 3.42 -21.62
C GLU A 196 -8.60 4.96 -21.72
N ALA A 197 -7.95 5.66 -20.78
CA ALA A 197 -7.88 7.12 -20.79
C ALA A 197 -6.98 7.66 -21.92
N LEU A 198 -5.93 6.92 -22.29
CA LEU A 198 -5.05 7.25 -23.41
C LEU A 198 -5.69 6.95 -24.77
N ASN A 199 -6.74 6.13 -24.80
CA ASN A 199 -7.45 5.70 -26.01
C ASN A 199 -6.52 5.07 -27.06
N ASP A 200 -5.51 4.32 -26.60
CA ASP A 200 -4.55 3.64 -27.46
C ASP A 200 -4.85 2.14 -27.54
N SER A 201 -5.29 1.70 -28.72
CA SER A 201 -5.65 0.31 -29.00
C SER A 201 -4.45 -0.64 -28.97
N ASN A 202 -3.25 -0.16 -29.32
CA ASN A 202 -2.03 -0.97 -29.30
C ASN A 202 -1.59 -1.25 -27.86
N LEU A 203 -1.62 -0.22 -26.99
CA LEU A 203 -1.35 -0.40 -25.56
C LEU A 203 -2.32 -1.39 -24.92
N THR A 204 -3.58 -1.34 -25.35
CA THR A 204 -4.62 -2.21 -24.82
C THR A 204 -4.46 -3.67 -25.28
N ALA A 205 -4.03 -3.88 -26.52
CA ALA A 205 -3.69 -5.21 -27.03
C ALA A 205 -2.47 -5.83 -26.30
N LEU A 206 -1.43 -5.04 -26.06
CA LEU A 206 -0.26 -5.48 -25.28
C LEU A 206 -0.65 -5.80 -23.83
N LEU A 207 -1.48 -4.95 -23.21
CA LEU A 207 -2.00 -5.18 -21.88
C LEU A 207 -2.78 -6.49 -21.77
N ARG A 208 -3.57 -6.87 -22.79
CA ARG A 208 -4.28 -8.16 -22.83
C ARG A 208 -3.33 -9.36 -22.76
N ALA A 209 -2.19 -9.31 -23.44
CA ALA A 209 -1.19 -10.37 -23.37
C ALA A 209 -0.60 -10.50 -21.96
N ASP A 210 -0.25 -9.38 -21.33
CA ASP A 210 0.26 -9.34 -19.95
C ASP A 210 -0.78 -9.85 -18.94
N MET A 211 -2.03 -9.40 -19.08
CA MET A 211 -3.15 -9.83 -18.26
C MET A 211 -3.42 -11.33 -18.39
N SER A 212 -3.31 -11.89 -19.60
CA SER A 212 -3.46 -13.33 -19.83
C SER A 212 -2.39 -14.14 -19.09
N LYS A 213 -1.13 -13.68 -19.14
CA LYS A 213 -0.02 -14.29 -18.39
C LYS A 213 -0.26 -14.23 -16.87
N ALA A 214 -0.67 -13.06 -16.37
CA ALA A 214 -0.94 -12.88 -14.94
C ALA A 214 -2.17 -13.68 -14.46
N HIS A 215 -3.21 -13.80 -15.29
CA HIS A 215 -4.37 -14.65 -15.03
C HIS A 215 -3.95 -16.13 -14.88
N ASN A 216 -3.15 -16.65 -15.80
CA ASN A 216 -2.67 -18.03 -15.75
C ASN A 216 -1.83 -18.29 -14.49
N MET A 217 -0.99 -17.34 -14.11
CA MET A 217 -0.21 -17.41 -12.87
C MET A 217 -1.12 -17.44 -11.63
N ALA A 218 -2.14 -16.58 -11.58
CA ALA A 218 -3.11 -16.55 -10.48
C ALA A 218 -3.96 -17.84 -10.42
N ALA A 219 -4.31 -18.42 -11.58
CA ALA A 219 -5.03 -19.69 -11.68
C ALA A 219 -4.20 -20.85 -11.10
N LEU A 220 -2.94 -20.97 -11.49
CA LEU A 220 -2.02 -21.99 -10.96
C LEU A 220 -1.85 -21.89 -9.44
N ARG A 221 -1.87 -20.67 -8.90
CA ARG A 221 -1.76 -20.43 -7.45
C ARG A 221 -3.11 -20.33 -6.73
N ARG A 222 -4.23 -20.61 -7.41
CA ARG A 222 -5.59 -20.57 -6.84
C ARG A 222 -5.97 -19.23 -6.21
N ASP A 223 -5.43 -18.11 -6.70
CA ASP A 223 -5.83 -16.76 -6.27
C ASP A 223 -7.07 -16.32 -7.06
N VAL A 224 -8.25 -16.68 -6.55
CA VAL A 224 -9.53 -16.49 -7.25
C VAL A 224 -9.87 -15.02 -7.46
N ASP A 225 -9.51 -14.16 -6.51
CA ASP A 225 -9.83 -12.72 -6.57
C ASP A 225 -9.03 -12.00 -7.67
N THR A 226 -7.75 -12.35 -7.82
CA THR A 226 -6.91 -11.80 -8.89
C THR A 226 -7.35 -12.31 -10.25
N GLN A 227 -7.70 -13.60 -10.36
CA GLN A 227 -8.30 -14.16 -11.58
C GLN A 227 -9.53 -13.36 -12.00
N ALA A 228 -10.49 -13.17 -11.09
CA ALA A 228 -11.73 -12.44 -11.38
C ALA A 228 -11.45 -10.98 -11.77
N THR A 229 -10.54 -10.28 -11.08
CA THR A 229 -10.22 -8.88 -11.37
C THR A 229 -9.58 -8.71 -12.75
N ILE A 230 -8.64 -9.58 -13.09
CA ILE A 230 -7.94 -9.55 -14.39
C ILE A 230 -8.92 -9.94 -15.51
N LEU A 231 -9.71 -11.00 -15.31
CA LEU A 231 -10.72 -11.43 -16.28
C LEU A 231 -11.74 -10.34 -16.57
N ASN A 232 -12.26 -9.67 -15.53
CA ASN A 232 -13.19 -8.56 -15.68
C ASN A 232 -12.57 -7.38 -16.47
N SER A 233 -11.27 -7.13 -16.29
CA SER A 233 -10.56 -6.07 -17.03
C SER A 233 -10.40 -6.44 -18.51
N MET A 234 -10.06 -7.70 -18.82
CA MET A 234 -9.99 -8.20 -20.20
C MET A 234 -11.37 -8.21 -20.89
N LEU A 235 -12.42 -8.64 -20.19
CA LEU A 235 -13.79 -8.66 -20.73
C LEU A 235 -14.29 -7.24 -21.02
N ARG A 236 -14.01 -6.28 -20.13
CA ARG A 236 -14.37 -4.87 -20.33
C ARG A 236 -13.73 -4.30 -21.60
N ASP A 237 -12.47 -4.62 -21.86
CA ASP A 237 -11.79 -4.21 -23.08
C ASP A 237 -12.42 -4.85 -24.34
N LEU A 238 -12.64 -6.17 -24.33
CA LEU A 238 -13.27 -6.86 -25.45
C LEU A 238 -14.65 -6.29 -25.79
N LEU A 239 -15.46 -6.00 -24.77
CA LEU A 239 -16.77 -5.37 -24.94
C LEU A 239 -16.66 -3.97 -25.54
N ARG A 240 -15.66 -3.17 -25.15
CA ARG A 240 -15.41 -1.85 -25.74
C ARG A 240 -14.96 -1.95 -27.19
N SER A 241 -14.11 -2.90 -27.53
CA SER A 241 -13.65 -3.10 -28.91
C SER A 241 -14.75 -3.58 -29.87
N SER A 242 -15.85 -4.08 -29.32
CA SER A 242 -17.01 -4.58 -30.07
C SER A 242 -18.12 -3.53 -30.28
N GLN A 243 -18.00 -2.34 -29.68
CA GLN A 243 -18.95 -1.22 -29.80
C GLN A 243 -18.48 -0.22 -30.84
#